data_AF-A0A2P6FD42-F1
#
_entry.id   AF-A0A2P6FD42-F1
#
_cell.length_a   1.000
_cell.length_b   1.000
_cell.length_c   1.000
_cell.angle_alpha   90.00
_cell.angle_beta   90.00
_cell.angle_gamma   90.00
#
_symmetry.space_group_name_H-M   'P 1'
#
loop_
_entity.id
_entity.type
_entity.pdbx_description
1 polymer ?
#
loop_
_entity_poly.entity_id
_entity_poly.type
_entity_poly.pdbx_seq_one_letter_code
_entity_poly.pdbx_strand_id
1 'polypeptide(L)'
;MNSYWIGIILFGSILGLAIIIVLILALFQQQKIKQFKQKNQVLQNDIDHNLSFLNNSLTEITISYELPKNERCYYYAKVTSYEIIKKKELNQNAYYLRPAVDLQYHIENLPGYLNLTSATGSETISGDIYITNYRLVITAKQQKLIIWLKDINFALPSVFNLNCLYQIGFFISTNEKIYRFITNDVKISMTIFKVWQQKGI
;
A
#
# COMPACT_ATOMS: atom_id res chain seq x y z
N MET A 1 34.99 4.07 51.93
CA MET A 1 34.12 4.67 50.89
C MET A 1 32.69 4.54 51.38
N ASN A 2 31.98 5.64 51.68
CA ASN A 2 30.67 5.58 52.31
C ASN A 2 29.61 4.98 51.37
N SER A 3 28.71 4.17 51.91
CA SER A 3 27.67 3.43 51.19
C SER A 3 26.77 4.29 50.28
N TYR A 4 26.58 5.57 50.60
CA TYR A 4 25.82 6.50 49.76
C TYR A 4 26.52 6.80 48.42
N TRP A 5 27.85 6.81 48.35
CA TRP A 5 28.58 7.01 47.10
C TRP A 5 28.37 5.84 46.13
N ILE A 6 28.28 4.62 46.66
CA ILE A 6 27.99 3.42 45.86
C ILE A 6 26.57 3.52 45.27
N GLY A 7 25.59 3.98 46.06
CA GLY A 7 24.22 4.23 45.61
C GLY A 7 24.12 5.30 44.52
N ILE A 8 24.85 6.41 44.66
CA ILE A 8 24.89 7.49 43.65
C ILE A 8 25.50 6.99 42.33
N ILE A 9 26.58 6.20 42.39
CA ILE A 9 27.23 5.63 41.21
C ILE A 9 26.30 4.64 40.49
N LEU A 10 25.60 3.77 41.24
CA LEU A 10 24.61 2.83 40.70
C LEU A 10 23.42 3.54 40.05
N PHE A 11 22.88 4.56 40.70
CA PHE A 11 21.77 5.33 40.12
C PHE A 11 22.20 6.08 38.87
N GLY A 12 23.37 6.72 38.89
CA GLY A 12 23.94 7.43 37.75
C GLY A 12 24.22 6.51 36.56
N SER A 13 24.69 5.28 36.80
CA SER A 13 24.94 4.31 35.73
C SER A 13 23.65 3.77 35.11
N ILE A 14 22.63 3.48 35.91
CA ILE A 14 21.30 3.06 35.42
C ILE A 14 20.65 4.19 34.60
N LEU A 15 20.70 5.42 35.09
CA LEU A 15 20.15 6.58 34.39
C LEU A 15 20.91 6.87 33.09
N GLY A 16 22.25 6.74 33.11
CA GLY A 16 23.08 6.83 31.91
C GLY A 16 22.72 5.77 30.87
N LEU A 17 22.51 4.51 31.27
CA LEU A 17 22.05 3.43 30.39
C LEU A 17 20.66 3.73 29.81
N ALA A 18 19.73 4.22 30.62
CA ALA A 18 18.38 4.57 30.16
C ALA A 18 18.42 5.69 29.09
N ILE A 19 19.25 6.72 29.29
CA ILE A 19 19.44 7.80 28.31
C ILE A 19 20.03 7.25 27.01
N ILE A 20 21.03 6.36 27.08
CA ILE A 20 21.62 5.73 25.90
C ILE A 20 20.58 4.92 25.13
N ILE A 21 19.75 4.14 25.81
CA ILE A 21 18.66 3.37 25.19
C ILE A 21 17.66 4.30 24.49
N VAL A 22 17.23 5.38 25.14
CA VAL A 22 16.31 6.37 24.56
C VAL A 22 16.92 7.03 23.32
N LEU A 23 18.20 7.40 23.36
CA LEU A 23 18.90 7.98 22.21
C LEU A 23 18.96 6.99 21.04
N ILE A 24 19.27 5.73 21.29
CA ILE A 24 19.29 4.68 20.27
C ILE A 24 17.90 4.52 19.64
N LEU A 25 16.84 4.44 20.46
CA LEU A 25 15.45 4.35 19.98
C LEU A 25 15.04 5.58 19.16
N ALA A 26 15.44 6.78 19.59
CA ALA A 26 15.19 8.02 18.88
C ALA A 26 15.87 8.02 17.50
N LEU A 27 17.12 7.57 17.41
CA LEU A 27 17.84 7.44 16.13
C LEU A 27 17.15 6.45 15.19
N PHE A 28 16.72 5.30 15.69
CA PHE A 28 15.94 4.34 14.90
C PHE A 28 14.63 4.95 14.39
N GLN A 29 13.91 5.68 15.24
CA GLN A 29 12.66 6.35 14.86
C GLN A 29 12.91 7.43 13.81
N GLN A 30 13.97 8.23 13.96
CA GLN A 30 14.36 9.26 13.00
C GLN A 30 14.71 8.66 11.64
N GLN A 31 15.44 7.54 11.62
CA GLN A 31 15.77 6.83 10.38
C GLN A 31 14.49 6.32 9.69
N LYS A 32 13.55 5.74 10.44
CA LYS A 32 12.25 5.31 9.91
C LYS A 32 11.46 6.46 9.29
N ILE A 33 11.37 7.59 9.97
CA ILE A 33 10.67 8.78 9.46
C ILE A 33 11.34 9.29 8.18
N LYS A 34 12.67 9.33 8.14
CA LYS A 34 13.42 9.76 6.97
C LYS A 34 13.15 8.87 5.75
N GLN A 35 13.19 7.55 5.94
CA GLN A 35 12.90 6.59 4.87
C GLN A 35 11.46 6.71 4.36
N PHE A 36 10.49 6.83 5.27
CA PHE A 36 9.08 7.05 4.91
C PHE A 36 8.92 8.32 4.06
N LYS A 37 9.44 9.46 4.55
CA LYS A 37 9.36 10.74 3.82
C LYS A 37 9.96 10.64 2.44
N GLN A 38 11.11 9.97 2.30
CA GLN A 38 11.75 9.76 1.01
C GLN A 38 10.85 8.96 0.05
N LYS A 39 10.27 7.84 0.50
CA LYS A 39 9.38 7.02 -0.33
C LYS A 39 8.08 7.75 -0.68
N ASN A 40 7.51 8.48 0.27
CA ASN A 40 6.31 9.28 0.04
C ASN A 40 6.57 10.39 -0.98
N GLN A 41 7.72 11.06 -0.91
CA GLN A 41 8.10 12.09 -1.88
C GLN A 41 8.31 11.50 -3.28
N VAL A 42 8.94 10.32 -3.40
CA VAL A 42 9.07 9.62 -4.70
C VAL A 42 7.69 9.34 -5.29
N LEU A 43 6.78 8.77 -4.49
CA LEU A 43 5.42 8.48 -4.94
C LEU A 43 4.65 9.76 -5.32
N GLN A 44 4.78 10.83 -4.54
CA GLN A 44 4.12 12.10 -4.85
C GLN A 44 4.62 12.68 -6.17
N ASN A 45 5.94 12.68 -6.37
CA ASN A 45 6.52 13.12 -7.63
C ASN A 45 5.97 12.27 -8.78
N ASP A 46 5.93 10.94 -8.67
CA ASP A 46 5.39 10.07 -9.72
C ASP A 46 3.91 10.38 -10.02
N ILE A 47 3.12 10.71 -9.00
CA ILE A 47 1.73 11.14 -9.18
C ILE A 47 1.66 12.46 -9.93
N ASP A 48 2.41 13.47 -9.50
CA ASP A 48 2.40 14.80 -10.08
C ASP A 48 2.83 14.77 -11.56
N HIS A 49 3.87 14.00 -11.89
CA HIS A 49 4.33 13.80 -13.27
C HIS A 49 3.28 13.13 -14.16
N ASN A 50 2.41 12.30 -13.59
CA ASN A 50 1.38 11.56 -14.32
C ASN A 50 -0.01 12.16 -14.14
N LEU A 51 -0.15 13.35 -13.55
CA LEU A 51 -1.46 13.94 -13.25
C LEU A 51 -2.30 14.17 -14.53
N SER A 52 -1.65 14.48 -15.65
CA SER A 52 -2.31 14.58 -16.97
C SER A 52 -2.96 13.27 -17.43
N PHE A 53 -2.45 12.12 -17.00
CA PHE A 53 -3.02 10.80 -17.31
C PHE A 53 -4.43 10.64 -16.75
N LEU A 54 -4.71 11.21 -15.57
CA LEU A 54 -6.04 11.19 -14.97
C LEU A 54 -7.05 11.96 -15.81
N ASN A 55 -6.62 13.05 -16.46
CA ASN A 55 -7.49 13.93 -17.25
C ASN A 55 -7.73 13.46 -18.70
N ASN A 56 -6.82 12.69 -19.27
CA ASN A 56 -6.95 12.20 -20.66
C ASN A 56 -8.06 11.13 -20.78
N SER A 57 -8.44 10.71 -21.97
CA SER A 57 -9.28 9.49 -22.14
C SER A 57 -8.44 8.23 -21.89
N LEU A 58 -9.07 7.12 -21.49
CA LEU A 58 -8.40 5.82 -21.43
C LEU A 58 -8.37 5.22 -22.84
N THR A 59 -7.19 4.79 -23.27
CA THR A 59 -6.99 4.11 -24.56
C THR A 59 -7.04 2.61 -24.34
N GLU A 60 -7.80 1.90 -25.17
CA GLU A 60 -7.83 0.44 -25.16
C GLU A 60 -6.50 -0.13 -25.63
N ILE A 61 -6.04 -1.18 -24.96
CA ILE A 61 -4.83 -1.93 -25.34
C ILE A 61 -5.19 -3.34 -25.79
N THR A 62 -4.49 -3.82 -26.81
CA THR A 62 -4.61 -5.20 -27.29
C THR A 62 -3.86 -6.13 -26.35
N ILE A 63 -4.51 -7.21 -25.92
CA ILE A 63 -3.91 -8.27 -25.10
C ILE A 63 -3.96 -9.62 -25.83
N SER A 64 -3.13 -10.56 -25.39
CA SER A 64 -2.91 -11.85 -26.08
C SER A 64 -4.08 -12.83 -25.99
N TYR A 65 -5.03 -12.64 -25.08
CA TYR A 65 -6.15 -13.55 -24.88
C TYR A 65 -7.49 -12.86 -25.14
N GLU A 66 -8.47 -13.66 -25.52
CA GLU A 66 -9.81 -13.18 -25.86
C GLU A 66 -10.54 -12.68 -24.61
N LEU A 67 -11.07 -11.45 -24.70
CA LEU A 67 -11.91 -10.85 -23.68
C LEU A 67 -13.39 -11.17 -23.96
N PRO A 68 -14.21 -11.35 -22.91
CA PRO A 68 -15.66 -11.38 -23.03
C PRO A 68 -16.22 -10.21 -23.84
N LYS A 69 -17.40 -10.44 -24.45
CA LYS A 69 -18.08 -9.42 -25.26
C LYS A 69 -18.27 -8.11 -24.46
N ASN A 70 -17.88 -6.99 -25.06
CA ASN A 70 -17.89 -5.64 -24.47
C ASN A 70 -16.88 -5.40 -23.34
N GLU A 71 -15.99 -6.34 -23.03
CA GLU A 71 -14.88 -6.13 -22.11
C GLU A 71 -13.67 -5.57 -22.87
N ARG A 72 -13.10 -4.47 -22.36
CA ARG A 72 -11.94 -3.77 -22.95
C ARG A 72 -10.85 -3.67 -21.91
N CYS A 73 -9.60 -3.92 -22.30
CA CYS A 73 -8.44 -3.74 -21.43
C CYS A 73 -7.84 -2.35 -21.62
N TYR A 74 -7.50 -1.67 -20.53
CA TYR A 74 -6.91 -0.32 -20.55
C TYR A 74 -5.48 -0.29 -20.01
N TYR A 75 -5.08 -1.30 -19.25
CA TYR A 75 -3.74 -1.34 -18.68
C TYR A 75 -3.26 -2.75 -18.44
N TYR A 76 -1.97 -2.95 -18.63
CA TYR A 76 -1.26 -4.19 -18.34
C TYR A 76 0.09 -3.82 -17.72
N ALA A 77 0.39 -4.43 -16.58
CA ALA A 77 1.69 -4.27 -15.94
C ALA A 77 2.04 -5.48 -15.08
N LYS A 78 3.31 -5.57 -14.71
CA LYS A 78 3.78 -6.54 -13.73
C LYS A 78 3.62 -5.97 -12.32
N VAL A 79 3.10 -6.78 -11.41
CA VAL A 79 3.02 -6.48 -9.97
C VAL A 79 3.83 -7.48 -9.19
N THR A 80 4.61 -6.98 -8.22
CA THR A 80 5.61 -7.79 -7.52
C THR A 80 4.98 -8.65 -6.44
N SER A 81 3.84 -8.23 -5.86
CA SER A 81 3.13 -8.99 -4.85
C SER A 81 1.69 -8.54 -4.67
N TYR A 82 0.81 -9.44 -4.22
CA TYR A 82 -0.41 -9.06 -3.53
C TYR A 82 -0.65 -9.83 -2.23
N GLU A 83 -1.19 -9.18 -1.22
CA GLU A 83 -1.61 -9.81 0.05
C GLU A 83 -3.10 -9.57 0.28
N ILE A 84 -3.81 -10.63 0.67
CA ILE A 84 -5.23 -10.57 1.05
C ILE A 84 -5.31 -10.50 2.57
N ILE A 85 -5.76 -9.37 3.08
CA ILE A 85 -6.00 -9.17 4.51
C ILE A 85 -7.39 -9.71 4.83
N LYS A 86 -7.47 -10.67 5.76
CA LYS A 86 -8.74 -11.32 6.11
C LYS A 86 -9.63 -10.38 6.93
N LYS A 87 -10.95 -10.53 6.77
CA LYS A 87 -12.03 -9.74 7.40
C LYS A 87 -11.87 -9.44 8.90
N LYS A 88 -11.24 -10.33 9.68
CA LYS A 88 -10.99 -10.12 11.12
C LYS A 88 -10.02 -8.96 11.40
N GLU A 89 -9.00 -8.80 10.56
CA GLU A 89 -8.02 -7.69 10.62
C GLU A 89 -8.62 -6.40 10.04
N LEU A 90 -9.60 -6.52 9.14
CA LEU A 90 -10.35 -5.39 8.58
C LEU A 90 -11.29 -4.72 9.57
N ASN A 91 -11.92 -5.49 10.49
CA ASN A 91 -12.82 -4.92 11.49
C ASN A 91 -12.12 -3.95 12.46
N GLN A 92 -10.81 -4.14 12.72
CA GLN A 92 -9.99 -3.20 13.48
C GLN A 92 -9.68 -1.91 12.70
N ASN A 93 -9.98 -1.92 11.40
CA ASN A 93 -9.58 -0.96 10.39
C ASN A 93 -10.78 -0.50 9.56
N ALA A 94 -11.98 -0.44 10.18
CA ALA A 94 -13.25 -0.16 9.50
C ALA A 94 -13.29 1.18 8.75
N TYR A 95 -12.39 2.11 9.08
CA TYR A 95 -12.16 3.35 8.33
C TYR A 95 -11.82 3.06 6.86
N TYR A 96 -10.96 2.06 6.59
CA TYR A 96 -10.55 1.71 5.22
C TYR A 96 -11.54 0.83 4.48
N LEU A 97 -12.65 0.43 5.11
CA LEU A 97 -13.75 -0.25 4.42
C LEU A 97 -14.78 0.75 3.87
N ARG A 98 -14.71 2.01 4.30
CA ARG A 98 -15.63 3.06 3.88
C ARG A 98 -14.92 3.99 2.90
N PRO A 99 -15.52 4.30 1.74
CA PRO A 99 -14.94 5.25 0.81
C PRO A 99 -14.74 6.60 1.51
N ALA A 100 -13.60 7.24 1.27
CA ALA A 100 -13.40 8.62 1.69
C ALA A 100 -14.46 9.51 1.03
N VAL A 101 -14.94 10.52 1.76
CA VAL A 101 -15.96 11.47 1.28
C VAL A 101 -15.43 12.31 0.11
N ASP A 102 -14.11 12.37 -0.07
CA ASP A 102 -13.47 13.08 -1.17
C ASP A 102 -13.00 12.11 -2.26
N LEU A 103 -13.60 12.25 -3.45
CA LEU A 103 -13.31 11.46 -4.66
C LEU A 103 -12.02 11.92 -5.36
N GLN A 104 -11.06 12.48 -4.64
CA GLN A 104 -9.81 12.96 -5.21
C GLN A 104 -8.74 11.87 -5.12
N TYR A 105 -7.99 11.69 -6.21
CA TYR A 105 -6.85 10.77 -6.22
C TYR A 105 -5.71 11.38 -5.41
N HIS A 106 -5.33 10.72 -4.32
CA HIS A 106 -4.26 11.18 -3.42
C HIS A 106 -3.50 9.99 -2.83
N ILE A 107 -2.32 10.26 -2.26
CA ILE A 107 -1.60 9.26 -1.49
C ILE A 107 -2.34 9.03 -0.18
N GLU A 108 -2.78 7.80 0.04
CA GLU A 108 -3.29 7.40 1.33
C GLU A 108 -2.13 6.90 2.19
N ASN A 109 -1.81 7.68 3.23
CA ASN A 109 -0.81 7.30 4.21
C ASN A 109 -1.48 6.45 5.28
N LEU A 110 -1.40 5.14 5.12
CA LEU A 110 -1.91 4.21 6.12
C LEU A 110 -1.12 4.44 7.43
N PRO A 111 -1.75 4.94 8.51
CA PRO A 111 -1.11 5.14 9.80
C PRO A 111 -0.56 3.80 10.25
N GLY A 112 0.61 3.84 10.91
CA GLY A 112 1.54 2.72 11.12
C GLY A 112 1.03 1.46 11.85
N TYR A 113 -0.28 1.30 11.99
CA TYR A 113 -0.98 0.08 12.41
C TYR A 113 -1.43 -0.82 11.27
N LEU A 114 -1.38 -0.36 10.01
CA LEU A 114 -1.20 -1.29 8.88
C LEU A 114 0.26 -1.76 8.84
N ASN A 115 0.73 -2.25 9.99
CA ASN A 115 1.64 -3.38 10.08
C ASN A 115 0.91 -4.55 9.44
N LEU A 116 0.86 -4.53 8.12
CA LEU A 116 0.74 -5.73 7.32
C LEU A 116 2.08 -6.46 7.37
N THR A 117 2.54 -6.70 8.59
CA THR A 117 3.57 -7.64 8.93
C THR A 117 2.92 -8.99 8.69
N SER A 118 3.00 -9.49 7.47
CA SER A 118 2.98 -10.93 7.32
C SER A 118 4.27 -11.42 8.01
N ALA A 119 4.20 -11.64 9.32
CA ALA A 119 5.09 -12.57 9.97
C ALA A 119 4.69 -13.92 9.38
N THR A 120 5.41 -14.37 8.34
CA THR A 120 5.32 -15.74 7.81
C THR A 120 3.90 -16.19 7.45
N GLY A 121 3.35 -15.84 6.28
CA GLY A 121 2.05 -16.42 5.93
C GLY A 121 1.41 -16.17 4.57
N SER A 122 1.67 -15.05 3.89
CA SER A 122 1.11 -14.83 2.56
C SER A 122 2.18 -15.04 1.50
N GLU A 123 1.94 -15.97 0.57
CA GLU A 123 2.79 -16.13 -0.61
C GLU A 123 2.95 -14.77 -1.31
N THR A 124 4.18 -14.25 -1.38
CA THR A 124 4.50 -13.13 -2.25
C THR A 124 4.35 -13.62 -3.69
N ILE A 125 3.20 -13.33 -4.27
CA ILE A 125 2.84 -13.82 -5.60
C ILE A 125 3.10 -12.70 -6.61
N SER A 126 4.18 -12.82 -7.36
CA SER A 126 4.46 -11.93 -8.51
C SER A 126 3.64 -12.37 -9.72
N GLY A 127 3.08 -11.41 -10.45
CA GLY A 127 2.23 -11.71 -11.59
C GLY A 127 1.95 -10.50 -12.47
N ASP A 128 1.07 -10.72 -13.42
CA ASP A 128 0.58 -9.69 -14.33
C ASP A 128 -0.77 -9.21 -13.86
N ILE A 129 -0.98 -7.88 -13.85
CA ILE A 129 -2.28 -7.26 -13.61
C ILE A 129 -2.83 -6.70 -14.92
N TYR A 130 -4.08 -7.04 -15.19
CA TYR A 130 -4.88 -6.51 -16.30
C TYR A 130 -6.02 -5.69 -15.71
N ILE A 131 -6.20 -4.47 -16.21
CA ILE A 131 -7.28 -3.57 -15.80
C ILE A 131 -8.26 -3.44 -16.96
N THR A 132 -9.47 -3.96 -16.77
CA THR A 132 -10.54 -3.86 -17.76
C THR A 132 -11.63 -2.91 -17.32
N ASN A 133 -12.59 -2.60 -18.22
CA ASN A 133 -13.81 -1.88 -17.86
C ASN A 133 -14.74 -2.64 -16.89
N TYR A 134 -14.45 -3.88 -16.49
CA TYR A 134 -15.31 -4.64 -15.56
C TYR A 134 -14.59 -5.20 -14.34
N ARG A 135 -13.31 -5.54 -14.47
CA ARG A 135 -12.58 -6.27 -13.44
C ARG A 135 -11.09 -6.05 -13.55
N LEU A 136 -10.43 -6.39 -12.46
CA LEU A 136 -9.00 -6.59 -12.39
C LEU A 136 -8.76 -8.08 -12.48
N VAL A 137 -7.86 -8.48 -13.36
CA VAL A 137 -7.40 -9.87 -13.46
C VAL A 137 -5.94 -9.88 -13.09
N ILE A 138 -5.60 -10.64 -12.06
CA ILE A 138 -4.21 -10.84 -11.64
C ILE A 138 -3.86 -12.29 -11.92
N THR A 139 -2.89 -12.51 -12.79
CA THR A 139 -2.42 -13.84 -13.16
C THR A 139 -1.05 -14.06 -12.58
N ALA A 140 -0.91 -15.10 -11.77
CA ALA A 140 0.37 -15.39 -11.15
C ALA A 140 0.55 -16.89 -10.93
N LYS A 141 1.62 -17.44 -11.52
CA LYS A 141 1.84 -18.89 -11.62
C LYS A 141 0.57 -19.58 -12.14
N GLN A 142 0.01 -20.54 -11.38
CA GLN A 142 -1.22 -21.28 -11.72
C GLN A 142 -2.50 -20.65 -11.14
N GLN A 143 -2.38 -19.54 -10.40
CA GLN A 143 -3.51 -18.90 -9.74
C GLN A 143 -3.98 -17.68 -10.54
N LYS A 144 -5.30 -17.48 -10.58
CA LYS A 144 -5.94 -16.29 -11.13
C LYS A 144 -6.79 -15.65 -10.04
N LEU A 145 -6.48 -14.41 -9.69
CA LEU A 145 -7.32 -13.58 -8.85
C LEU A 145 -8.14 -12.65 -9.74
N ILE A 146 -9.44 -12.58 -9.47
CA ILE A 146 -10.36 -11.66 -10.14
C ILE A 146 -10.97 -10.77 -9.08
N ILE A 147 -10.91 -9.46 -9.30
CA ILE A 147 -11.58 -8.45 -8.47
C ILE A 147 -12.53 -7.67 -9.38
N TRP A 148 -13.83 -7.75 -9.15
CA TRP A 148 -14.78 -6.98 -9.94
C TRP A 148 -14.75 -5.51 -9.52
N LEU A 149 -14.74 -4.60 -10.50
CA LEU A 149 -14.71 -3.16 -10.21
C LEU A 149 -15.93 -2.70 -9.40
N LYS A 150 -17.09 -3.35 -9.59
CA LYS A 150 -18.31 -3.06 -8.82
C LYS A 150 -18.18 -3.36 -7.33
N ASP A 151 -17.23 -4.21 -6.95
CA ASP A 151 -17.01 -4.62 -5.55
C ASP A 151 -15.92 -3.76 -4.90
N ILE A 152 -15.26 -2.87 -5.66
CA ILE A 152 -14.22 -1.97 -5.17
C ILE A 152 -14.87 -0.74 -4.56
N ASN A 153 -14.51 -0.46 -3.32
CA ASN A 153 -14.91 0.75 -2.62
C ASN A 153 -13.97 1.90 -2.97
N PHE A 154 -12.66 1.64 -3.07
CA PHE A 154 -11.65 2.58 -3.58
C PHE A 154 -10.32 1.87 -3.82
N ALA A 155 -9.46 2.48 -4.64
CA ALA A 155 -8.10 2.05 -4.88
C ALA A 155 -7.16 3.26 -4.83
N LEU A 156 -6.21 3.27 -3.89
CA LEU A 156 -5.35 4.42 -3.64
C LEU A 156 -3.87 4.02 -3.56
N PRO A 157 -2.97 4.86 -4.11
CA PRO A 157 -1.53 4.70 -3.95
C PRO A 157 -1.13 4.90 -2.48
N SER A 158 -0.13 4.14 -2.02
CA SER A 158 0.29 4.16 -0.62
C SER A 158 1.76 3.76 -0.44
N VAL A 159 2.34 4.16 0.69
CA VAL A 159 3.65 3.72 1.17
C VAL A 159 3.45 2.77 2.34
N PHE A 160 3.80 1.50 2.14
CA PHE A 160 3.66 0.43 3.14
C PHE A 160 4.93 0.27 3.96
N ASN A 161 4.78 0.02 5.26
CA ASN A 161 5.88 -0.41 6.12
C ASN A 161 5.89 -1.95 6.22
N LEU A 162 6.84 -2.60 5.55
CA LEU A 162 7.03 -4.05 5.56
C LEU A 162 8.25 -4.41 6.39
N ASN A 163 8.06 -4.89 7.62
CA ASN A 163 9.16 -5.31 8.50
C ASN A 163 10.28 -4.25 8.63
N CYS A 164 9.90 -3.00 8.88
CA CYS A 164 10.80 -1.83 8.94
C CYS A 164 11.40 -1.37 7.60
N LEU A 165 10.90 -1.85 6.46
CA LEU A 165 11.26 -1.36 5.13
C LEU A 165 10.05 -0.72 4.45
N TYR A 166 10.19 0.52 4.01
CA TYR A 166 9.12 1.22 3.29
C TYR A 166 9.11 0.88 1.81
N GLN A 167 7.95 0.47 1.30
CA GLN A 167 7.73 0.11 -0.10
C GLN A 167 6.55 0.88 -0.69
N ILE A 168 6.67 1.25 -1.96
CA ILE A 168 5.62 1.93 -2.71
C ILE A 168 4.68 0.89 -3.30
N GLY A 169 3.41 1.24 -3.38
CA GLY A 169 2.44 0.47 -4.11
C GLY A 169 1.06 1.13 -4.04
N PHE A 170 0.04 0.30 -4.04
CA PHE A 170 -1.34 0.73 -3.84
C PHE A 170 -2.11 -0.36 -3.13
N PHE A 171 -3.27 -0.02 -2.60
CA PHE A 171 -4.21 -1.01 -2.10
C PHE A 171 -5.57 -0.81 -2.72
N ILE A 172 -6.35 -1.89 -2.73
CA ILE A 172 -7.73 -1.93 -3.17
C ILE A 172 -8.55 -2.36 -1.97
N SER A 173 -9.52 -1.55 -1.60
CA SER A 173 -10.52 -1.91 -0.61
C SER A 173 -11.78 -2.40 -1.30
N THR A 174 -12.30 -3.54 -0.85
CA THR A 174 -13.62 -4.06 -1.21
C THR A 174 -14.47 -4.20 0.04
N ASN A 175 -15.76 -4.52 -0.13
CA ASN A 175 -16.65 -4.80 0.99
C ASN A 175 -16.21 -5.96 1.90
N GLU A 176 -15.33 -6.84 1.41
CA GLU A 176 -14.93 -8.05 2.13
C GLU A 176 -13.44 -8.13 2.45
N LYS A 177 -12.59 -7.49 1.63
CA LYS A 177 -11.15 -7.71 1.60
C LYS A 177 -10.41 -6.41 1.31
N ILE A 178 -9.20 -6.28 1.85
CA ILE A 178 -8.22 -5.33 1.34
C ILE A 178 -7.13 -6.13 0.64
N TYR A 179 -6.82 -5.71 -0.58
CA TYR A 179 -5.74 -6.22 -1.39
C TYR A 179 -4.64 -5.18 -1.41
N ARG A 180 -3.44 -5.56 -0.95
CA ARG A 180 -2.25 -4.72 -1.10
C ARG A 180 -1.51 -5.14 -2.35
N PHE A 181 -0.95 -4.20 -3.11
CA PHE A 181 -0.09 -4.46 -4.27
C PHE A 181 1.21 -3.66 -4.17
N ILE A 182 2.36 -4.32 -4.29
CA ILE A 182 3.67 -3.64 -4.31
C ILE A 182 4.11 -3.43 -5.76
N THR A 183 4.35 -2.17 -6.11
CA THR A 183 4.77 -1.73 -7.46
C THR A 183 5.30 -0.29 -7.39
N ASN A 184 6.22 0.05 -8.28
CA ASN A 184 6.60 1.46 -8.49
C ASN A 184 5.79 2.11 -9.62
N ASP A 185 4.93 1.35 -10.30
CA ASP A 185 4.10 1.87 -11.39
C ASP A 185 2.77 2.43 -10.84
N VAL A 186 2.76 3.74 -10.61
CA VAL A 186 1.60 4.48 -10.13
C VAL A 186 0.42 4.46 -11.12
N LYS A 187 0.69 4.28 -12.42
CA LYS A 187 -0.36 4.29 -13.45
C LYS A 187 -1.35 3.15 -13.28
N ILE A 188 -0.93 2.06 -12.63
CA ILE A 188 -1.82 0.94 -12.29
C ILE A 188 -2.99 1.49 -11.44
N SER A 189 -2.72 2.06 -10.27
CA SER A 189 -3.78 2.56 -9.38
C SER A 189 -4.53 3.76 -9.96
N MET A 190 -3.85 4.63 -10.72
CA MET A 190 -4.53 5.72 -11.47
C MET A 190 -5.54 5.17 -12.48
N THR A 191 -5.18 4.12 -13.22
CA THR A 191 -6.09 3.51 -14.20
C THR A 191 -7.27 2.87 -13.51
N ILE A 192 -7.06 2.13 -12.41
CA ILE A 192 -8.15 1.54 -11.61
C ILE A 192 -9.10 2.64 -11.15
N PHE A 193 -8.56 3.69 -10.55
CA PHE A 193 -9.32 4.82 -10.04
C PHE A 193 -10.18 5.47 -11.12
N LYS A 194 -9.60 5.70 -12.30
CA LYS A 194 -10.30 6.32 -13.43
C LYS A 194 -11.40 5.44 -14.02
N VAL A 195 -11.15 4.14 -14.19
CA VAL A 195 -12.18 3.20 -14.68
C VAL A 195 -13.30 3.08 -13.65
N TRP A 196 -12.97 3.09 -12.36
CA TRP A 196 -13.94 3.07 -11.27
C TRP A 196 -14.82 4.33 -11.26
N GLN A 197 -14.23 5.52 -11.36
CA GLN A 197 -14.97 6.79 -11.45
C GLN A 197 -15.89 6.88 -12.68
N GLN A 198 -15.44 6.40 -13.85
CA GLN A 198 -16.25 6.41 -15.08
C GLN A 198 -17.55 5.61 -14.97
N LYS A 199 -17.64 4.68 -14.01
CA LYS A 199 -18.87 3.91 -13.79
C LYS A 199 -19.90 4.59 -12.90
N GLY A 200 -19.57 5.74 -12.29
CA GLY A 200 -20.49 6.46 -11.41
C GLY A 200 -20.96 5.64 -10.21
N ILE A 201 -20.08 4.77 -9.70
CA ILE A 201 -20.31 4.00 -8.46
C ILE A 201 -19.85 4.84 -7.28
#